data_AF-A0A8S9S1D7-F1
#
_entry.id   AF-A0A8S9S1D7-F1
#
_cell.length_a   1.000
_cell.length_b   1.000
_cell.length_c   1.000
_cell.angle_alpha   90.00
_cell.angle_beta   90.00
_cell.angle_gamma   90.00
#
_symmetry.space_group_name_H-M   'P 1'
#
loop_
_entity.id
_entity.type
_entity.pdbx_description
1 polymer ?
#
loop_
_entity_poly.entity_id
_entity_poly.type
_entity_poly.pdbx_seq_one_letter_code
_entity_poly.pdbx_strand_id
1 'polypeptide(L)' 'VFEKSLQYVKRFSRILSRHQLTEFELCVLGNLCPETAEEAVAIVPSLKTKGRAHSDEAIEKMLNDLSLVKRFE' A
#
# COMPACT_ATOMS: atom_id res chain seq x y z
N VAL A 1 -2.96 -15.44 17.49
CA VAL A 1 -3.63 -14.30 16.80
C VAL A 1 -2.71 -13.08 16.76
N PHE A 2 -2.28 -12.56 17.92
CA PHE A 2 -1.43 -11.36 18.03
C PHE A 2 -0.13 -11.42 17.22
N GLU A 3 0.56 -12.56 17.24
CA GLU A 3 1.87 -12.72 16.61
C GLU A 3 1.79 -12.73 15.07
N LYS A 4 0.73 -13.30 14.49
CA LYS A 4 0.46 -13.26 13.05
C LYS A 4 0.14 -11.84 12.59
N SER A 5 -0.72 -11.13 13.31
CA SER A 5 -1.05 -9.72 13.02
C SER A 5 0.19 -8.82 13.12
N LEU A 6 1.07 -9.04 14.09
CA LEU A 6 2.31 -8.28 14.23
C LEU A 6 3.29 -8.54 13.07
N GLN A 7 3.43 -9.80 12.65
CA GLN A 7 4.28 -10.16 11.51
C GLN A 7 3.73 -9.56 10.20
N TYR A 8 2.41 -9.59 10.01
CA TYR A 8 1.73 -8.97 8.87
C TYR A 8 2.05 -7.47 8.80
N VAL A 9 1.81 -6.72 9.89
CA VAL A 9 2.06 -5.27 9.94
C VAL A 9 3.53 -4.93 9.70
N LYS A 10 4.47 -5.67 10.31
CA LYS A 10 5.91 -5.45 10.11
C LYS A 10 6.35 -5.68 8.65
N ARG A 11 5.78 -6.68 7.98
CA ARG A 11 6.13 -7.03 6.60
C ARG A 11 5.60 -6.00 5.60
N PHE A 12 4.36 -5.55 5.79
CA PHE A 12 3.77 -4.46 5.01
C PHE A 12 4.53 -3.14 5.22
N SER A 13 4.84 -2.81 6.48
CA SER A 13 5.62 -1.61 6.83
C SER A 13 6.96 -1.55 6.08
N ARG A 14 7.70 -2.66 6.02
CA ARG A 14 9.02 -2.71 5.38
C ARG A 14 8.99 -2.49 3.87
N ILE A 15 7.95 -2.96 3.20
CA ILE A 15 7.84 -2.93 1.72
C ILE A 15 7.35 -1.57 1.27
N LEU A 16 6.33 -1.06 1.95
CA LEU A 16 5.72 0.21 1.61
C LEU A 16 6.49 1.44 2.12
N SER A 17 7.41 1.28 3.08
CA SER A 17 8.40 2.32 3.44
C SER A 17 9.23 2.79 2.23
N ARG A 18 9.35 1.98 1.17
CA ARG A 18 10.07 2.35 -0.06
C ARG A 18 9.29 3.30 -0.97
N HIS A 19 7.98 3.39 -0.79
CA HIS A 19 7.07 4.17 -1.63
C HIS A 19 6.72 5.54 -1.04
N GLN A 20 7.41 5.99 0.02
CA GLN A 20 7.18 7.29 0.67
C GLN A 20 5.73 7.53 1.12
N LEU A 21 5.00 6.45 1.40
CA LEU A 21 3.67 6.50 1.97
C LEU A 21 3.70 6.88 3.44
N THR A 22 2.67 7.59 3.88
CA THR A 22 2.37 7.74 5.31
C THR A 22 1.88 6.41 5.90
N GLU A 23 1.99 6.24 7.22
CA GLU A 23 1.51 5.04 7.92
C GLU A 23 0.02 4.78 7.68
N PHE A 24 -0.78 5.84 7.56
CA PHE A 24 -2.20 5.76 7.23
C PHE A 24 -2.43 5.13 5.86
N GLU A 25 -1.80 5.67 4.80
CA GLU A 25 -1.96 5.18 3.43
C GLU A 25 -1.51 3.72 3.31
N LEU A 26 -0.41 3.39 3.98
CA LEU A 26 0.15 2.06 4.08
C LEU A 26 -0.85 1.05 4.68
N CYS A 27 -1.47 1.41 5.81
CA CYS A 27 -2.41 0.55 6.52
C CYS A 27 -3.70 0.35 5.72
N VAL A 28 -4.21 1.41 5.08
CA VAL A 28 -5.43 1.35 4.28
C VAL A 28 -5.24 0.49 3.04
N LEU A 29 -4.19 0.74 2.25
CA LEU A 29 -3.89 -0.04 1.05
C LEU A 29 -3.58 -1.50 1.38
N GLY A 30 -2.87 -1.75 2.48
CA GLY A 30 -2.52 -3.10 2.90
C GLY A 30 -3.69 -3.94 3.40
N ASN A 31 -4.74 -3.31 3.94
CA ASN A 31 -5.95 -3.98 4.40
C ASN A 31 -6.98 -4.15 3.27
N LEU A 32 -7.18 -3.12 2.45
CA LEU A 32 -8.22 -3.10 1.43
C LEU A 32 -7.79 -3.71 0.10
N CYS A 33 -6.48 -3.79 -0.16
CA CYS A 33 -5.90 -4.47 -1.33
C CYS A 33 -6.54 -4.06 -2.66
N PRO A 34 -6.52 -2.77 -3.03
CA PRO A 34 -6.97 -2.34 -4.34
C PRO A 34 -6.12 -2.96 -5.45
N GLU A 35 -6.76 -3.27 -6.57
CA GLU A 35 -6.10 -3.91 -7.72
C GLU A 35 -5.65 -2.89 -8.77
N THR A 36 -6.22 -1.68 -8.73
CA THR A 36 -5.92 -0.61 -9.69
C THR A 36 -5.54 0.70 -8.99
N ALA A 37 -4.76 1.54 -9.67
CA ALA A 37 -4.45 2.88 -9.18
C ALA A 37 -5.70 3.74 -8.99
N GLU A 38 -6.72 3.55 -9.81
CA GLU A 38 -7.99 4.27 -9.71
C GLU A 38 -8.74 3.93 -8.42
N GLU A 39 -8.82 2.65 -8.06
CA GLU A 39 -9.35 2.21 -6.75
C GLU A 39 -8.51 2.75 -5.59
N ALA A 40 -7.18 2.64 -5.69
CA ALA A 40 -6.28 3.12 -4.64
C ALA A 40 -6.45 4.62 -4.38
N VAL A 41 -6.61 5.43 -5.43
CA VAL A 41 -6.85 6.88 -5.31
C VAL A 41 -8.26 7.20 -4.84
N ALA A 42 -9.26 6.43 -5.23
CA ALA A 42 -10.63 6.59 -4.74
C ALA A 42 -10.72 6.35 -3.22
N ILE A 43 -9.98 5.35 -2.72
CA ILE A 43 -9.90 5.01 -1.30
C ILE A 43 -8.99 5.99 -0.55
N VAL A 44 -7.86 6.37 -1.17
CA VAL A 44 -6.80 7.19 -0.57
C VAL A 44 -6.48 8.39 -1.47
N PRO A 45 -7.30 9.46 -1.45
CA PRO A 45 -7.11 10.62 -2.31
C PRO A 45 -5.76 11.34 -2.08
N SER A 46 -5.14 11.14 -0.92
CA SER A 46 -3.85 11.75 -0.57
C SER A 46 -2.70 11.28 -1.48
N LEU A 47 -2.82 10.12 -2.13
CA LEU A 47 -1.82 9.57 -3.08
C LEU A 47 -1.55 10.49 -4.27
N LYS A 48 -2.54 11.31 -4.66
CA LYS A 48 -2.44 12.30 -5.75
C LYS A 48 -2.39 13.75 -5.26
N THR A 49 -2.20 13.98 -3.97
CA THR A 49 -2.12 15.35 -3.44
C THR A 49 -0.93 16.11 -4.04
N LYS A 50 -1.16 17.38 -4.41
CA LYS A 50 -0.16 18.26 -5.01
C LYS A 50 1.10 18.32 -4.13
N GLY A 51 2.25 17.96 -4.70
CA GLY A 51 3.56 17.96 -4.03
C GLY A 51 4.12 16.57 -3.67
N ARG A 52 3.30 15.51 -3.71
CA ARG A 52 3.72 14.11 -3.53
C ARG A 52 3.14 13.15 -4.57
N ALA A 53 2.45 13.68 -5.59
CA ALA A 53 1.68 12.89 -6.54
C ALA A 53 2.50 11.74 -7.13
N HIS A 54 2.17 10.52 -6.71
CA HIS A 54 2.65 9.32 -7.38
C HIS A 54 1.98 9.26 -8.75
N SER A 55 2.77 8.97 -9.79
CA SER A 55 2.19 8.67 -11.10
C SER A 55 1.37 7.38 -10.99
N ASP A 56 0.40 7.21 -11.88
CA ASP A 56 -0.45 6.01 -11.87
C ASP A 56 0.41 4.75 -12.02
N GLU A 57 1.48 4.80 -12.81
CA GLU A 57 2.43 3.71 -12.96
C GLU A 57 3.17 3.38 -11.65
N ALA A 58 3.48 4.39 -10.84
CA ALA A 58 4.13 4.19 -9.55
C ALA A 58 3.17 3.55 -8.53
N ILE A 59 1.88 3.93 -8.57
CA ILE A 59 0.84 3.33 -7.75
C ILE A 59 0.61 1.87 -8.19
N GLU A 60 0.44 1.62 -9.49
CA GLU A 60 0.30 0.28 -10.05
C GLU A 60 1.47 -0.65 -9.66
N LYS A 61 2.71 -0.16 -9.77
CA LYS A 61 3.88 -0.92 -9.36
C LYS A 61 3.86 -1.27 -7.87
N MET A 62 3.50 -0.31 -7.04
CA MET A 62 3.37 -0.51 -5.59
C MET A 62 2.27 -1.53 -5.25
N LEU A 63 1.12 -1.50 -5.93
CA LEU A 63 0.03 -2.47 -5.75
C LEU A 63 0.46 -3.88 -6.17
N ASN A 64 1.22 -3.99 -7.25
CA ASN A 64 1.84 -5.26 -7.66
C ASN A 64 2.81 -5.77 -6.59
N ASP A 65 3.70 -4.92 -6.07
CA ASP A 65 4.65 -5.26 -5.00
C ASP A 65 3.91 -5.70 -3.72
N LEU A 66 2.78 -5.06 -3.39
CA LEU A 66 1.86 -5.44 -2.32
C LEU A 66 1.23 -6.82 -2.53
N SER A 67 0.74 -7.09 -3.74
CA SER A 67 0.07 -8.35 -4.10
C SER A 67 0.99 -9.57 -3.93
N LEU A 68 2.30 -9.37 -4.21
CA LEU A 68 3.32 -10.40 -4.05
C LEU A 68 3.53 -10.79 -2.59
N VAL A 69 3.27 -9.90 -1.63
CA VAL A 69 3.42 -10.18 -0.20
C VAL A 69 2.26 -11.02 0.32
N LYS A 70 1.05 -10.72 -0.15
CA LYS A 70 -0.19 -11.35 0.29
C LYS A 70 -0.34 -12.79 -0.23
N ARG A 71 0.22 -13.11 -1.41
CA ARG A 71 0.15 -14.45 -2.02
C ARG A 71 0.96 -15.54 -1.30
N PHE A 72 1.84 -15.19 -0.36
CA PHE A 72 2.64 -16.17 0.40
C PHE A 72 2.08 -16.46 1.81
N GLU A 73 0.85 -16.03 2.13
CA GLU A 73 0.09 -16.45 3.32
C GLU A 73 -0.95 -17.53 3.01
#